data_AF-F7JS74-F1
#
_entry.id   AF-F7JS74-F1
#
_cell.length_a   1.000
_cell.length_b   1.000
_cell.length_c   1.000
_cell.angle_alpha   90.00
_cell.angle_beta   90.00
_cell.angle_gamma   90.00
#
_symmetry.space_group_name_H-M   'P 1'
#
loop_
_entity.id
_entity.type
_entity.pdbx_description
1 polymer ?
#
loop_
_entity_poly.entity_id
_entity_poly.type
_entity_poly.pdbx_seq_one_letter_code
_entity_poly.pdbx_strand_id
1 'polypeptide(L)'
;FDVAKKHGLQLEEEPEYGGRAYLEKQDYILFKQKEQLAAQEQKLEELTMKIEDVEALVDEVADIAYDKAVEVVADTVKLETHKEDIKLVEQSKAWVLSPERKASKKEVEYAVKRLDGVIARITNAMKSTIQKIQTTLMKPEVKKAGTEQIKKKAKSSIIEQLSRKKKEMAEREVSRTIPEKSKKQDMEL
;
A
#
# COMPACT_ATOMS: atom_id res chain seq x y z
N PHE A 1 64.90 27.76 1.90
CA PHE A 1 63.95 27.58 0.78
C PHE A 1 63.95 28.76 -0.22
N ASP A 2 64.03 30.02 0.22
CA ASP A 2 63.94 31.19 -0.68
C ASP A 2 65.05 31.31 -1.74
N VAL A 3 66.27 30.84 -1.46
CA VAL A 3 67.40 30.90 -2.41
C VAL A 3 67.18 29.93 -3.59
N ALA A 4 66.59 28.75 -3.35
CA ALA A 4 66.35 27.76 -4.41
C ALA A 4 65.16 28.15 -5.32
N LYS A 5 64.16 28.83 -4.75
CA LYS A 5 63.01 29.40 -5.48
C LYS A 5 63.42 30.49 -6.48
N LYS A 6 64.45 31.30 -6.13
CA LYS A 6 65.05 32.32 -7.01
C LYS A 6 65.81 31.75 -8.22
N HIS A 7 66.27 30.50 -8.15
CA HIS A 7 67.06 29.86 -9.19
C HIS A 7 66.29 28.78 -9.98
N GLY A 8 64.95 28.77 -9.91
CA GLY A 8 64.12 27.90 -10.74
C GLY A 8 64.18 26.42 -10.36
N LEU A 9 64.71 26.07 -9.19
CA LEU A 9 64.73 24.70 -8.68
C LEU A 9 63.41 24.44 -7.94
N GLN A 10 62.59 23.57 -8.53
CA GLN A 10 61.32 23.11 -7.98
C GLN A 10 61.61 22.09 -6.88
N LEU A 11 61.88 22.56 -5.67
CA LEU A 11 61.88 21.69 -4.49
C LEU A 11 60.43 21.32 -4.16
N GLU A 12 60.15 20.02 -4.12
CA GLU A 12 58.95 19.51 -3.45
C GLU A 12 59.09 19.81 -1.96
N GLU A 13 58.38 20.85 -1.52
CA GLU A 13 58.19 21.16 -0.12
C GLU A 13 57.26 20.08 0.44
N GLU A 14 57.80 19.14 1.23
CA GLU A 14 56.98 18.18 1.95
C GLU A 14 55.94 18.95 2.76
N PRO A 15 54.63 18.68 2.59
CA PRO A 15 53.61 19.40 3.33
C PRO A 15 53.85 19.19 4.82
N GLU A 16 54.04 20.28 5.59
CA GLU A 16 54.20 20.22 7.04
C GLU A 16 52.95 19.59 7.67
N TYR A 17 53.03 18.30 7.95
CA TYR A 17 51.98 17.51 8.55
C TYR A 17 52.06 17.70 10.08
N GLY A 18 51.08 18.39 10.67
CA GLY A 18 51.01 18.60 12.12
C GLY A 18 51.22 20.02 12.65
N GLY A 19 51.31 21.05 11.79
CA GLY A 19 51.32 22.46 12.22
C GLY A 19 49.94 22.99 12.68
N ARG A 20 49.87 24.17 13.32
CA ARG A 20 48.60 24.78 13.79
C ARG A 20 47.52 24.88 12.72
N ALA A 21 47.90 25.26 11.50
CA ALA A 21 46.98 25.33 10.35
C ALA A 21 46.44 23.96 9.91
N TYR A 22 47.18 22.88 10.18
CA TYR A 22 46.72 21.51 9.91
C TYR A 22 45.74 21.03 11.00
N LEU A 23 46.02 21.35 12.26
CA LEU A 23 45.10 21.10 13.38
C LEU A 23 43.78 21.84 13.20
N GLU A 24 43.81 23.12 12.80
CA GLU A 24 42.60 23.90 12.48
C GLU A 24 41.78 23.30 11.33
N LYS A 25 42.43 22.74 10.30
CA LYS A 25 41.75 22.02 9.21
C LYS A 25 41.12 20.72 9.69
N GLN A 26 41.81 19.95 10.55
CA GLN A 26 41.25 18.73 11.14
C GLN A 26 40.07 19.05 12.05
N ASP A 27 40.16 20.10 12.87
CA ASP A 27 39.07 20.57 13.72
C ASP A 27 37.87 21.03 12.90
N TYR A 28 38.11 21.71 11.77
CA TYR A 28 37.05 22.09 10.83
C TYR A 28 36.36 20.87 10.19
N ILE A 29 37.13 19.87 9.76
CA ILE A 29 36.58 18.61 9.20
C ILE A 29 35.77 17.88 10.27
N LEU A 30 36.30 17.76 11.49
CA LEU A 30 35.64 17.11 12.60
C LEU A 30 34.34 17.83 12.99
N PHE A 31 34.37 19.16 13.01
CA PHE A 31 33.17 19.98 13.23
C PHE A 31 32.12 19.75 12.14
N LYS A 32 32.53 19.73 10.87
CA LYS A 32 31.61 19.48 9.74
C LYS A 32 31.03 18.07 9.75
N GLN A 33 31.82 17.06 10.12
CA GLN A 33 31.33 15.69 10.29
C GLN A 33 30.34 15.59 11.45
N LYS A 34 30.62 16.23 12.59
CA LYS A 34 29.69 16.29 13.72
C LYS A 34 28.37 16.98 13.35
N GLU A 35 28.44 18.09 12.62
CA GLU A 35 27.25 18.80 12.12
C GLU A 35 26.42 17.92 11.17
N GLN A 36 27.06 17.20 10.25
CA GLN A 36 26.38 16.24 9.37
C GLN A 36 25.76 15.07 10.13
N LEU A 37 26.45 14.51 11.12
CA LEU A 37 25.93 13.44 11.97
C LEU A 37 24.71 13.90 12.75
N ALA A 38 24.76 15.08 13.36
CA ALA A 38 23.62 15.66 14.07
C ALA A 38 22.41 15.87 13.14
N ALA A 39 22.62 16.33 11.91
CA ALA A 39 21.56 16.47 10.92
C ALA A 39 20.98 15.10 10.48
N GLN A 40 21.82 14.07 10.37
CA GLN A 40 21.36 12.70 10.08
C GLN A 40 20.58 12.09 11.24
N GLU A 41 21.02 12.31 12.49
CA GLU A 41 20.31 11.87 13.69
C GLU A 41 18.91 12.50 13.77
N GLN A 42 18.79 13.81 13.56
CA GLN A 42 17.47 14.48 13.51
C GLN A 42 16.56 13.90 12.43
N LYS A 43 17.12 13.62 11.25
CA LYS A 43 16.35 13.00 10.15
C LYS A 43 15.92 11.57 10.48
N LEU A 44 16.76 10.80 11.18
CA LEU A 44 16.41 9.45 11.63
C LEU A 44 15.29 9.50 12.66
N GLU A 45 15.33 10.43 13.60
CA GLU A 45 14.28 10.64 14.60
C GLU A 45 12.95 11.01 13.92
N GLU A 46 12.96 11.96 12.98
CA GLU A 46 11.77 12.33 12.19
C GLU A 46 11.18 11.14 11.42
N LEU A 47 12.04 10.34 10.77
CA LEU A 47 11.60 9.15 10.04
C LEU A 47 11.04 8.07 10.98
N THR A 48 11.60 7.93 12.17
CA THR A 48 11.12 6.97 13.18
C THR A 48 9.72 7.36 13.65
N MET A 49 9.50 8.63 13.99
CA MET A 49 8.16 9.14 14.34
C MET A 49 7.15 8.91 13.20
N LYS A 50 7.53 9.17 11.95
CA LYS A 50 6.65 8.92 10.80
C LYS A 50 6.32 7.44 10.61
N ILE A 51 7.24 6.53 10.93
CA ILE A 51 6.97 5.09 10.87
C ILE A 51 5.94 4.72 11.94
N GLU A 52 6.09 5.22 13.15
CA GLU A 52 5.13 5.00 14.24
C GLU A 52 3.73 5.51 13.88
N ASP A 53 3.62 6.72 13.31
CA ASP A 53 2.35 7.27 12.82
C ASP A 53 1.70 6.37 11.75
N VAL A 54 2.50 5.85 10.82
CA VAL A 54 2.02 4.94 9.77
C VAL A 54 1.58 3.61 10.36
N GLU A 55 2.29 3.08 11.36
CA GLU A 55 1.88 1.85 12.04
C GLU A 55 0.56 2.02 12.79
N ALA A 56 0.36 3.15 13.46
CA ALA A 56 -0.91 3.49 14.12
C ALA A 56 -2.06 3.60 13.11
N LEU A 57 -1.83 4.26 11.97
CA LEU A 57 -2.82 4.34 10.89
C LEU A 57 -3.17 2.96 10.31
N VAL A 58 -2.19 2.06 10.16
CA VAL A 58 -2.44 0.68 9.72
C VAL A 58 -3.34 -0.05 10.71
N ASP A 59 -3.15 0.19 12.01
CA ASP A 59 -3.98 -0.43 13.05
C ASP A 59 -5.45 0.03 12.99
N GLU A 60 -5.68 1.33 12.83
CA GLU A 60 -7.02 1.91 12.71
C GLU A 60 -7.72 1.46 11.42
N VAL A 61 -7.01 1.53 10.28
CA VAL A 61 -7.56 1.19 8.98
C VAL A 61 -7.84 -0.31 8.87
N ALA A 62 -7.06 -1.16 9.54
CA ALA A 62 -7.29 -2.60 9.50
C ALA A 62 -8.64 -3.01 10.11
N ASP A 63 -9.06 -2.36 11.21
CA ASP A 63 -10.35 -2.64 11.85
C ASP A 63 -11.52 -2.21 10.93
N ILE A 64 -11.42 -0.99 10.39
CA ILE A 64 -12.41 -0.43 9.45
C ILE A 64 -12.50 -1.28 8.18
N ALA A 65 -11.35 -1.70 7.64
CA ALA A 65 -11.29 -2.52 6.43
C ALA A 65 -11.93 -3.89 6.65
N TYR A 66 -11.76 -4.50 7.82
CA TYR A 66 -12.40 -5.76 8.16
C TYR A 66 -13.93 -5.60 8.19
N ASP A 67 -14.43 -4.59 8.91
CA ASP A 67 -15.87 -4.33 9.00
C ASP A 67 -16.48 -4.06 7.62
N LYS A 68 -15.80 -3.27 6.78
CA LYS A 68 -16.25 -3.00 5.42
C LYS A 68 -16.22 -4.24 4.53
N ALA A 69 -15.22 -5.12 4.69
CA ALA A 69 -15.16 -6.37 3.95
C ALA A 69 -16.36 -7.28 4.28
N VAL A 70 -16.77 -7.34 5.55
CA VAL A 70 -17.96 -8.11 5.97
C VAL A 70 -19.24 -7.55 5.33
N GLU A 71 -19.37 -6.23 5.24
CA GLU A 71 -20.49 -5.57 4.56
C GLU A 71 -20.52 -5.87 3.06
N VAL A 72 -19.39 -5.71 2.38
CA VAL A 72 -19.27 -5.95 0.93
C VAL A 72 -19.60 -7.41 0.58
N VAL A 73 -19.14 -8.37 1.39
CA VAL A 73 -19.48 -9.78 1.20
C VAL A 73 -20.98 -10.00 1.35
N ALA A 74 -21.62 -9.39 2.35
CA ALA A 74 -23.05 -9.50 2.55
C ALA A 74 -23.85 -8.95 1.36
N ASP A 75 -23.44 -7.81 0.80
CA ASP A 75 -24.13 -7.22 -0.36
C ASP A 75 -23.86 -8.00 -1.65
N THR A 76 -22.65 -8.53 -1.82
CA THR A 76 -22.32 -9.39 -2.97
C THR A 76 -23.18 -10.65 -2.97
N VAL A 77 -23.33 -11.31 -1.80
CA VAL A 77 -24.19 -12.50 -1.68
C VAL A 77 -25.65 -12.17 -2.00
N LYS A 78 -26.16 -11.01 -1.55
CA LYS A 78 -27.53 -10.59 -1.91
C LYS A 78 -27.72 -10.44 -3.41
N LEU A 79 -26.77 -9.80 -4.08
CA LEU A 79 -26.83 -9.58 -5.52
C LEU A 79 -26.75 -10.91 -6.30
N GLU A 80 -25.85 -11.82 -5.90
CA GLU A 80 -25.72 -13.10 -6.60
C GLU A 80 -26.95 -13.99 -6.39
N THR A 81 -27.50 -14.06 -5.17
CA THR A 81 -28.77 -14.78 -4.92
C THR A 81 -29.94 -14.18 -5.69
N HIS A 82 -30.00 -12.86 -5.86
CA HIS A 82 -31.04 -12.27 -6.71
C HIS A 82 -30.90 -12.71 -8.17
N LYS A 83 -29.67 -12.74 -8.67
CA LYS A 83 -29.37 -13.05 -10.07
C LYS A 83 -29.54 -14.52 -10.40
N GLU A 84 -29.18 -15.42 -9.49
CA GLU A 84 -29.22 -16.87 -9.71
C GLU A 84 -30.53 -17.50 -9.22
N ASP A 85 -30.96 -17.23 -7.99
CA ASP A 85 -32.08 -17.92 -7.36
C ASP A 85 -33.44 -17.24 -7.61
N ILE A 86 -33.49 -15.91 -7.64
CA ILE A 86 -34.75 -15.15 -7.76
C ILE A 86 -35.13 -14.90 -9.23
N LYS A 87 -34.15 -14.66 -10.11
CA LYS A 87 -34.36 -14.29 -11.51
C LYS A 87 -35.26 -15.26 -12.28
N LEU A 88 -35.11 -16.58 -12.09
CA LEU A 88 -35.94 -17.58 -12.77
C LEU A 88 -37.41 -17.50 -12.31
N VAL A 89 -37.62 -17.25 -11.02
CA VAL A 89 -38.95 -17.09 -10.43
C VAL A 89 -39.61 -15.79 -10.92
N GLU A 90 -38.84 -14.72 -11.06
CA GLU A 90 -39.30 -13.45 -11.64
C GLU A 90 -39.66 -13.58 -13.12
N GLN A 91 -38.85 -14.28 -13.91
CA GLN A 91 -39.15 -14.59 -15.31
C GLN A 91 -40.43 -15.42 -15.43
N SER A 92 -40.61 -16.40 -14.54
CA SER A 92 -41.83 -17.22 -14.47
C SER A 92 -43.05 -16.36 -14.10
N LYS A 93 -42.89 -15.40 -13.18
CA LYS A 93 -43.94 -14.44 -12.81
C LYS A 93 -44.31 -13.52 -13.98
N ALA A 94 -43.32 -12.98 -14.69
CA ALA A 94 -43.53 -12.16 -15.87
C ALA A 94 -44.24 -12.94 -16.98
N TRP A 95 -43.89 -14.22 -17.16
CA TRP A 95 -44.53 -15.11 -18.12
C TRP A 95 -46.01 -15.37 -17.79
N VAL A 96 -46.35 -15.56 -16.51
CA VAL A 96 -47.74 -15.74 -16.05
C VAL A 96 -48.58 -14.47 -16.27
N LEU A 97 -47.97 -13.30 -16.11
CA LEU A 97 -48.60 -11.99 -16.31
C LEU A 97 -48.68 -11.55 -17.78
N SER A 98 -48.10 -12.31 -18.71
CA SER A 98 -48.06 -11.94 -20.12
C SER A 98 -49.48 -11.86 -20.72
N PRO A 99 -49.80 -10.80 -21.48
CA PRO A 99 -51.12 -10.60 -22.07
C PRO A 99 -51.53 -11.68 -23.09
N GLU A 100 -50.58 -12.49 -23.57
CA GLU A 100 -50.82 -13.62 -24.46
C GLU A 100 -51.45 -14.84 -23.74
N ARG A 101 -51.52 -14.83 -22.40
CA ARG A 101 -52.03 -15.94 -21.60
C ARG A 101 -53.56 -15.90 -21.51
N LYS A 102 -54.20 -17.03 -21.84
CA LYS A 102 -55.65 -17.25 -21.74
C LYS A 102 -56.12 -17.74 -20.35
N ALA A 103 -55.27 -17.64 -19.32
CA ALA A 103 -55.62 -18.10 -17.97
C ALA A 103 -56.64 -17.16 -17.30
N SER A 104 -57.49 -17.68 -16.41
CA SER A 104 -58.47 -16.84 -15.72
C SER A 104 -57.78 -15.89 -14.73
N LYS A 105 -58.39 -14.74 -14.45
CA LYS A 105 -57.85 -13.74 -13.50
C LYS A 105 -57.54 -14.37 -12.12
N LYS A 106 -58.37 -15.30 -11.66
CA LYS A 106 -58.21 -15.98 -10.35
C LYS A 106 -56.98 -16.91 -10.33
N GLU A 107 -56.72 -17.61 -11.42
CA GLU A 107 -55.57 -18.52 -11.55
C GLU A 107 -54.25 -17.74 -11.67
N VAL A 108 -54.26 -16.65 -12.43
CA VAL A 108 -53.11 -15.73 -12.54
C VAL A 108 -52.77 -15.14 -11.18
N GLU A 109 -53.76 -14.63 -10.44
CA GLU A 109 -53.54 -14.06 -9.11
C GLU A 109 -53.00 -15.10 -8.11
N TYR A 110 -53.53 -16.34 -8.16
CA TYR A 110 -53.05 -17.43 -7.31
C TYR A 110 -51.60 -17.81 -7.63
N ALA A 111 -51.25 -17.96 -8.91
CA ALA A 111 -49.90 -18.29 -9.35
C ALA A 111 -48.90 -17.19 -8.96
N VAL A 112 -49.23 -15.92 -9.17
CA VAL A 112 -48.40 -14.79 -8.76
C VAL A 112 -48.17 -14.78 -7.25
N LYS A 113 -49.23 -14.95 -6.44
CA LYS A 113 -49.10 -15.04 -4.97
C LYS A 113 -48.18 -16.18 -4.53
N ARG A 114 -48.20 -17.32 -5.23
CA ARG A 114 -47.29 -18.44 -4.94
C ARG A 114 -45.85 -18.13 -5.31
N LEU A 115 -45.60 -17.52 -6.47
CA LEU A 115 -44.26 -17.12 -6.89
C LEU A 115 -43.68 -16.05 -5.96
N ASP A 116 -44.47 -15.06 -5.54
CA ASP A 116 -44.07 -14.08 -4.53
C ASP A 116 -43.71 -14.73 -3.19
N GLY A 117 -44.46 -15.75 -2.77
CA GLY A 117 -44.14 -16.54 -1.59
C GLY A 117 -42.82 -17.31 -1.70
N VAL A 118 -42.46 -17.79 -2.90
CA VAL A 118 -41.17 -18.44 -3.15
C VAL A 118 -40.03 -17.41 -3.08
N ILE A 119 -40.17 -16.26 -3.75
CA ILE A 119 -39.19 -15.16 -3.68
C ILE A 119 -38.95 -14.74 -2.23
N ALA A 120 -40.01 -14.57 -1.45
CA ALA A 120 -39.91 -14.21 -0.04
C ALA A 120 -39.19 -15.28 0.79
N ARG A 121 -39.42 -16.57 0.54
CA ARG A 121 -38.72 -17.67 1.23
C ARG A 121 -37.23 -17.69 0.92
N ILE A 122 -36.86 -17.54 -0.35
CA ILE A 122 -35.46 -17.48 -0.79
C ILE A 122 -34.77 -16.28 -0.13
N THR A 123 -35.40 -15.10 -0.21
CA THR A 123 -34.87 -13.87 0.39
C THR A 123 -34.68 -13.99 1.91
N ASN A 124 -35.65 -14.59 2.61
CA ASN A 124 -35.56 -14.78 4.06
C ASN A 124 -34.51 -15.82 4.47
N ALA A 125 -34.40 -16.92 3.73
CA ALA A 125 -33.37 -17.93 3.95
C ALA A 125 -31.97 -17.33 3.77
N MET A 126 -31.76 -16.59 2.68
CA MET A 126 -30.53 -15.86 2.41
C MET A 126 -30.22 -14.85 3.53
N LYS A 127 -31.19 -14.01 3.91
CA LYS A 127 -31.01 -13.03 4.99
C LYS A 127 -30.58 -13.71 6.29
N SER A 128 -31.20 -14.84 6.66
CA SER A 128 -30.83 -15.60 7.85
C SER A 128 -29.40 -16.13 7.76
N THR A 129 -28.99 -16.66 6.61
CA THR A 129 -27.63 -17.17 6.39
C THR A 129 -26.60 -16.05 6.46
N ILE A 130 -26.83 -14.92 5.79
CA ILE A 130 -25.94 -13.74 5.85
C ILE A 130 -25.81 -13.26 7.29
N GLN A 131 -26.92 -13.14 8.03
CA GLN A 131 -26.89 -12.72 9.43
C GLN A 131 -26.05 -13.66 10.30
N LYS A 132 -26.16 -14.99 10.10
CA LYS A 132 -25.34 -15.97 10.83
C LYS A 132 -23.85 -15.83 10.50
N ILE A 133 -23.51 -15.63 9.23
CA ILE A 133 -22.13 -15.41 8.78
C ILE A 133 -21.59 -14.12 9.38
N GLN A 134 -22.31 -13.00 9.24
CA GLN A 134 -21.93 -11.70 9.81
C GLN A 134 -21.73 -11.81 11.32
N THR A 135 -22.67 -12.42 12.04
CA THR A 135 -22.55 -12.61 13.50
C THR A 135 -21.31 -13.43 13.85
N THR A 136 -20.96 -14.45 13.04
CA THR A 136 -19.78 -15.27 13.26
C THR A 136 -18.48 -14.52 12.96
N LEU A 137 -18.44 -13.74 11.87
CA LEU A 137 -17.28 -12.95 11.47
C LEU A 137 -17.02 -11.76 12.41
N MET A 138 -18.07 -11.23 13.04
CA MET A 138 -18.00 -10.13 14.02
C MET A 138 -17.70 -10.60 15.44
N LYS A 139 -17.59 -11.91 15.69
CA LYS A 139 -17.13 -12.41 16.99
C LYS A 139 -15.73 -11.87 17.29
N PRO A 140 -15.43 -11.49 18.54
CA PRO A 140 -14.16 -10.85 18.88
C PRO A 140 -12.94 -11.71 18.52
N GLU A 141 -13.03 -13.04 18.66
CA GLU A 141 -11.94 -13.94 18.30
C GLU A 141 -11.63 -13.91 16.79
N VAL A 142 -12.68 -13.98 15.96
CA VAL A 142 -12.56 -14.02 14.50
C VAL A 142 -12.17 -12.65 13.96
N LYS A 143 -12.83 -11.59 14.45
CA LYS A 143 -12.53 -10.20 14.08
C LYS A 143 -11.07 -9.87 14.38
N LYS A 144 -10.58 -10.20 15.59
CA LYS A 144 -9.19 -9.97 15.97
C LYS A 144 -8.23 -10.76 15.08
N ALA A 145 -8.50 -12.05 14.85
CA ALA A 145 -7.65 -12.87 13.99
C ALA A 145 -7.60 -12.38 12.54
N GLY A 146 -8.72 -11.89 12.00
CA GLY A 146 -8.80 -11.32 10.66
C GLY A 146 -8.10 -9.96 10.55
N THR A 147 -8.31 -9.09 11.53
CA THR A 147 -7.66 -7.77 11.60
C THR A 147 -6.14 -7.92 11.69
N GLU A 148 -5.64 -8.83 12.52
CA GLU A 148 -4.20 -9.11 12.63
C GLU A 148 -3.60 -9.64 11.31
N GLN A 149 -4.35 -10.44 10.54
CA GLN A 149 -3.90 -10.86 9.21
C GLN A 149 -3.80 -9.68 8.23
N ILE A 150 -4.76 -8.76 8.27
CA ILE A 150 -4.74 -7.53 7.47
C ILE A 150 -3.53 -6.68 7.84
N LYS A 151 -3.31 -6.44 9.15
CA LYS A 151 -2.16 -5.68 9.67
C LYS A 151 -0.84 -6.31 9.23
N LYS A 152 -0.67 -7.61 9.44
CA LYS A 152 0.57 -8.32 9.08
C LYS A 152 0.88 -8.18 7.59
N LYS A 153 -0.14 -8.34 6.73
CA LYS A 153 0.01 -8.20 5.28
C LYS A 153 0.33 -6.77 4.87
N ALA A 154 -0.31 -5.78 5.50
CA ALA A 154 -0.04 -4.36 5.27
C ALA A 154 1.40 -4.01 5.65
N LYS A 155 1.84 -4.37 6.87
CA LYS A 155 3.21 -4.14 7.34
C LYS A 155 4.24 -4.79 6.43
N SER A 156 4.06 -6.05 6.03
CA SER A 156 4.97 -6.71 5.10
C SER A 156 5.03 -6.02 3.74
N SER A 157 3.89 -5.56 3.23
CA SER A 157 3.83 -4.87 1.93
C SER A 157 4.53 -3.50 1.99
N ILE A 158 4.37 -2.75 3.08
CA ILE A 158 5.08 -1.48 3.29
C ILE A 158 6.59 -1.70 3.32
N ILE A 159 7.07 -2.69 4.07
CA ILE A 159 8.50 -3.02 4.15
C ILE A 159 9.06 -3.41 2.77
N GLU A 160 8.32 -4.21 2.00
CA GLU A 160 8.71 -4.60 0.65
C GLU A 160 8.75 -3.39 -0.31
N GLN A 161 7.77 -2.47 -0.22
CA GLN A 161 7.79 -1.26 -1.03
C GLN A 161 8.97 -0.33 -0.66
N LEU A 162 9.30 -0.22 0.63
CA LEU A 162 10.45 0.55 1.10
C LEU A 162 11.77 -0.05 0.62
N SER A 163 11.93 -1.38 0.73
CA SER A 163 13.15 -2.07 0.27
C SER A 163 13.34 -1.94 -1.24
N ARG A 164 12.26 -2.06 -2.02
CA ARG A 164 12.26 -1.83 -3.47
C ARG A 164 12.67 -0.40 -3.82
N LYS A 165 12.06 0.61 -3.19
CA LYS A 165 12.43 2.02 -3.40
C LYS A 165 13.87 2.32 -3.00
N LYS A 166 14.38 1.70 -1.93
CA LYS A 166 15.79 1.84 -1.52
C LYS A 166 16.73 1.31 -2.60
N LYS A 167 16.42 0.15 -3.18
CA LYS A 167 17.20 -0.44 -4.29
C LYS A 167 17.17 0.45 -5.53
N GLU A 168 16.00 0.95 -5.92
CA GLU A 168 15.84 1.86 -7.07
C GLU A 168 16.64 3.16 -6.89
N MET A 169 16.66 3.73 -5.67
CA MET A 169 17.48 4.92 -5.39
C MET A 169 18.97 4.64 -5.50
N ALA A 170 19.45 3.51 -4.95
CA ALA A 170 20.84 3.12 -5.06
C ALA A 170 21.27 2.90 -6.53
N GLU A 171 20.43 2.26 -7.35
CA GLU A 171 20.68 2.06 -8.78
C GLU A 171 20.73 3.40 -9.55
N ARG A 172 19.86 4.36 -9.19
CA ARG A 172 19.86 5.71 -9.76
C ARG A 172 21.09 6.51 -9.37
N GLU A 173 21.57 6.38 -8.13
CA GLU A 173 22.80 7.05 -7.67
C GLU A 173 24.05 6.48 -8.35
N VAL A 174 24.13 5.16 -8.52
CA VAL A 174 25.20 4.51 -9.29
C VAL A 174 25.19 4.99 -10.74
N SER A 175 24.00 5.08 -11.37
CA SER A 175 23.87 5.59 -12.74
C SER A 175 24.28 7.07 -12.89
N ARG A 176 24.19 7.86 -11.83
CA ARG A 176 24.63 9.28 -11.81
C ARG A 176 26.13 9.44 -11.59
N THR A 177 26.80 8.45 -11.00
CA THR A 177 28.23 8.51 -10.66
C THR A 177 29.13 7.88 -11.72
N ILE A 178 28.58 7.25 -12.77
CA ILE A 178 29.32 6.88 -13.98
C ILE A 178 29.51 8.15 -14.82
N PRO A 179 30.72 8.75 -14.91
CA PRO A 179 30.94 9.86 -15.81
C PRO A 179 30.75 9.36 -17.25
N GLU A 180 30.09 10.16 -18.10
CA GLU A 180 30.03 9.98 -19.56
C GLU A 180 31.44 10.04 -20.18
N LYS A 181 32.29 9.05 -19.93
CA LYS A 181 33.57 8.85 -20.63
C LYS A 181 33.33 8.06 -21.91
N SER A 182 32.61 8.65 -22.88
CA SER A 182 32.57 8.14 -24.25
C SER A 182 31.79 9.04 -25.23
N LYS A 183 32.04 10.36 -25.23
CA LYS A 183 31.65 11.23 -26.36
C LYS A 183 32.64 12.35 -26.64
N LYS A 184 33.95 12.05 -26.69
CA LYS A 184 34.96 12.93 -27.29
C LYS A 184 36.13 12.09 -27.84
N GLN A 185 35.89 11.40 -28.95
CA GLN A 185 36.92 11.00 -29.91
C GLN A 185 36.20 10.42 -31.13
N ASP A 186 35.58 11.31 -31.90
CA ASP A 186 35.23 11.14 -33.31
C ASP A 186 35.01 12.55 -33.87
N MET A 187 36.06 13.36 -33.79
CA MET A 187 36.16 14.59 -34.54
C MET A 187 37.63 14.97 -34.70
N GLU A 188 38.37 14.15 -35.45
CA GLU A 188 39.54 14.64 -36.18
C GLU A 188 39.52 14.04 -37.59
N LEU A 189 39.89 14.91 -38.53
CA LEU A 189 39.83 14.80 -39.99
C LEU A 189 40.74 13.72 -40.58
#